data_AF-A0A1B6JSY2-F1
#
_entry.id   AF-A0A1B6JSY2-F1
#
_cell.length_a   1.000
_cell.length_b   1.000
_cell.length_c   1.000
_cell.angle_alpha   90.00
_cell.angle_beta   90.00
_cell.angle_gamma   90.00
#
_symmetry.space_group_name_H-M   'P 1'
#
loop_
_entity.id
_entity.type
_entity.pdbx_description
1 polymer ?
#
loop_
_entity_poly.entity_id
_entity_poly.type
_entity_poly.pdbx_seq_one_letter_code
_entity_poly.pdbx_strand_id
1 'polypeptide(L)'
;MMGLRVMDPTLQSPSSTPNPCQSAGCSHRCLVSRTLSATCICPYGFTLQSDNKTCVEKGYLLTSWRKTILRYTLQGSNEDALIKNTAAVISIDYHLKKNFIFWSNIDEHRIYRAPLGQLNNKTVVAVAEQCDGLAVDWLHDVIYWT
;
A
#
# COMPACT_ATOMS: atom_id res chain seq x y z
N MET A 1 -6.79 2.56 -20.92
CA MET A 1 -7.19 3.99 -20.99
C MET A 1 -5.93 4.78 -21.28
N MET A 2 -5.83 5.44 -22.44
CA MET A 2 -4.71 6.34 -22.76
C MET A 2 -5.16 7.78 -22.49
N GLY A 3 -4.30 8.59 -21.88
CA GLY A 3 -4.57 9.99 -21.56
C GLY A 3 -3.61 10.91 -22.30
N LEU A 4 -4.15 11.93 -22.99
CA LEU A 4 -3.38 13.03 -23.58
C LEU A 4 -3.63 14.31 -22.77
N ARG A 5 -2.56 15.06 -22.48
CA ARG A 5 -2.60 16.35 -21.77
C ARG A 5 -1.58 17.30 -22.41
N VAL A 6 -1.90 18.58 -22.39
CA VAL A 6 -0.98 19.65 -22.80
C VAL A 6 -0.06 19.97 -21.62
N MET A 7 1.25 19.98 -21.86
CA MET A 7 2.26 20.39 -20.88
C MET A 7 2.57 21.88 -21.11
N ASP A 8 1.88 22.74 -20.35
CA ASP A 8 2.06 24.18 -20.41
C ASP A 8 2.04 24.75 -18.98
N PRO A 9 3.07 25.50 -18.53
CA PRO A 9 3.11 26.09 -17.19
C PRO A 9 1.94 27.02 -16.86
N THR A 10 1.36 27.68 -17.87
CA THR A 10 0.24 28.61 -17.69
C THR A 10 -1.03 27.89 -17.21
N LEU A 11 -1.17 26.60 -17.51
CA LEU A 11 -2.28 25.76 -17.02
C LEU A 11 -2.16 25.42 -15.53
N GLN A 12 -1.02 25.71 -14.90
CA GLN A 12 -0.77 25.51 -13.46
C GLN A 12 -0.37 26.82 -12.78
N SER A 13 -0.93 27.93 -13.27
CA SER A 13 -0.67 29.26 -12.69
C SER A 13 -1.13 29.32 -11.22
N PRO A 14 -0.36 29.98 -10.32
CA PRO A 14 -0.76 30.15 -8.94
C PRO A 14 -2.10 30.89 -8.84
N SER A 15 -3.02 30.34 -8.05
CA SER A 15 -4.26 31.05 -7.71
C SER A 15 -3.96 32.28 -6.86
N SER A 16 -4.80 33.32 -6.99
CA SER A 16 -4.79 34.46 -6.06
C SER A 16 -5.27 34.07 -4.65
N THR A 17 -6.01 32.97 -4.52
CA THR A 17 -6.41 32.42 -3.22
C THR A 17 -5.27 31.59 -2.61
N PRO A 18 -4.88 31.88 -1.35
CA PRO A 18 -3.87 31.10 -0.65
C PRO A 18 -4.27 29.62 -0.53
N ASN A 19 -3.28 28.73 -0.63
CA ASN A 19 -3.53 27.29 -0.47
C ASN A 19 -3.80 26.99 1.03
N PRO A 20 -5.00 26.47 1.37
CA PRO A 20 -5.37 26.16 2.76
C PRO A 20 -4.42 25.16 3.45
N CYS A 21 -3.74 24.31 2.69
CA CYS A 21 -2.79 23.35 3.23
C CYS A 21 -1.51 23.97 3.78
N GLN A 22 -1.18 25.21 3.41
CA GLN A 22 0.02 25.89 3.92
C GLN A 22 -0.02 26.10 5.43
N SER A 23 -1.21 26.33 6.00
CA SER A 23 -1.41 26.57 7.44
C SER A 23 -2.11 25.42 8.15
N ALA A 24 -2.50 24.35 7.43
CA ALA A 24 -3.26 23.23 8.00
C ALA A 24 -2.46 22.45 9.05
N GLY A 25 -1.14 22.32 8.89
CA GLY A 25 -0.27 21.60 9.83
C GLY A 25 -0.51 20.09 9.85
N CYS A 26 -0.89 19.49 8.72
CA CYS A 26 -1.07 18.04 8.62
C CYS A 26 0.27 17.30 8.76
N SER A 27 0.28 16.22 9.52
CA SER A 27 1.47 15.38 9.69
C SER A 27 1.89 14.60 8.44
N HIS A 28 0.94 14.28 7.54
CA HIS A 28 1.20 13.44 6.36
C HIS A 28 0.68 14.04 5.05
N ARG A 29 -0.64 14.01 4.82
CA ARG A 29 -1.23 14.49 3.57
C ARG A 29 -2.36 15.48 3.86
N CYS A 30 -2.41 16.53 3.05
CA CYS A 30 -3.46 17.53 3.08
C CYS A 30 -4.22 17.53 1.76
N LEU A 31 -5.55 17.47 1.83
CA LEU A 31 -6.43 17.61 0.67
C LEU A 31 -7.15 18.95 0.74
N VAL A 32 -7.23 19.62 -0.40
CA VAL A 32 -8.01 20.85 -0.58
C VAL A 32 -9.37 20.47 -1.16
N SER A 33 -10.45 20.91 -0.52
CA SER A 33 -11.82 20.72 -1.00
C SER A 33 -12.22 21.79 -2.02
N ARG A 34 -13.38 21.60 -2.67
CA ARG A 34 -13.95 22.62 -3.59
C ARG A 34 -14.30 23.93 -2.87
N THR A 35 -14.57 23.88 -1.57
CA THR A 35 -14.87 25.05 -0.74
C THR A 35 -13.61 25.69 -0.15
N LEU A 36 -12.42 25.36 -0.67
CA LEU A 36 -11.12 25.85 -0.18
C LEU A 36 -10.90 25.56 1.32
N SER A 37 -11.40 24.43 1.81
CA SER A 37 -11.03 23.92 3.14
C SER A 37 -9.90 22.90 3.03
N ALA A 38 -9.02 22.87 4.04
CA ALA A 38 -8.00 21.85 4.19
C ALA A 38 -8.52 20.71 5.07
N THR A 39 -8.28 19.47 4.63
CA THR A 39 -8.54 18.26 5.43
C THR A 39 -7.29 17.40 5.45
N CYS A 40 -6.85 17.02 6.64
CA CYS A 40 -5.74 16.09 6.79
C CYS A 40 -6.23 14.65 6.62
N ILE A 41 -5.46 13.85 5.87
CA ILE A 41 -5.74 12.42 5.69
C ILE A 41 -4.49 11.60 5.97
N CYS A 42 -4.70 10.36 6.43
CA CYS A 42 -3.62 9.45 6.77
C CYS A 42 -3.40 8.40 5.66
N PRO A 43 -2.16 7.95 5.46
CA PRO A 43 -1.88 6.80 4.61
C PRO A 43 -2.44 5.51 5.23
N TYR A 44 -2.50 4.42 4.45
CA TYR A 44 -2.88 3.11 4.96
C TYR A 44 -1.98 2.68 6.12
N GLY A 45 -2.57 2.08 7.14
CA GLY A 45 -1.87 1.70 8.38
C GLY A 45 -1.81 2.79 9.43
N PHE A 46 -2.29 3.99 9.12
CA PHE A 46 -2.30 5.10 10.06
C PHE A 46 -3.74 5.56 10.33
N THR A 47 -3.97 6.06 11.52
CA THR A 47 -5.26 6.61 11.95
C THR A 47 -5.10 8.06 12.36
N LEU A 48 -6.00 8.91 11.85
CA LEU A 48 -6.05 10.32 12.19
C LEU A 48 -6.47 10.47 13.66
N GLN A 49 -5.71 11.25 14.41
CA GLN A 49 -6.00 11.54 15.81
C GLN A 49 -7.13 12.56 15.94
N SER A 50 -7.61 12.75 17.17
CA SER A 50 -8.68 13.70 17.51
C SER A 50 -8.34 15.16 17.22
N ASP A 51 -7.06 15.49 17.05
CA ASP A 51 -6.59 16.81 16.63
C ASP A 51 -6.85 17.12 15.14
N ASN A 52 -7.34 16.13 14.38
CA ASN A 52 -7.59 16.19 12.93
C ASN A 52 -6.35 16.55 12.10
N LYS A 53 -5.14 16.31 12.61
CA LYS A 53 -3.87 16.67 11.95
C LYS A 53 -2.82 15.57 12.03
N THR A 54 -2.74 14.89 13.15
CA THR A 54 -1.68 13.92 13.44
C THR A 54 -2.13 12.52 13.07
N CYS A 55 -1.28 11.78 12.35
CA CYS A 55 -1.52 10.38 12.01
C CYS A 55 -0.61 9.50 12.87
N VAL A 56 -1.20 8.45 13.46
CA VAL A 56 -0.47 7.48 14.29
C VAL A 56 -0.57 6.11 13.64
N GLU A 57 0.54 5.38 13.61
CA GLU A 57 0.59 4.03 13.08
C GLU A 57 -0.23 3.08 13.96
N LYS A 58 -1.12 2.32 13.31
CA LYS A 58 -1.96 1.29 13.92
C LYS A 58 -1.79 -0.06 13.23
N GLY A 59 -1.36 -0.08 11.97
CA GLY A 59 -1.28 -1.27 11.14
C GLY A 59 -2.52 -1.51 10.29
N TYR A 60 -2.49 -2.59 9.52
CA TYR A 60 -3.56 -3.03 8.62
C TYR A 60 -3.48 -4.56 8.48
N LEU A 61 -4.56 -5.14 7.97
CA LEU A 61 -4.60 -6.56 7.63
C LEU A 61 -4.23 -6.74 6.16
N LEU A 62 -3.39 -7.72 5.88
CA LEU A 62 -3.16 -8.25 4.54
C LEU A 62 -3.85 -9.59 4.42
N THR A 63 -4.46 -9.86 3.27
CA THR A 63 -5.08 -11.15 2.99
C THR A 63 -4.94 -11.53 1.52
N SER A 64 -4.83 -12.82 1.25
CA SER A 64 -4.96 -13.39 -0.07
C SER A 64 -6.42 -13.78 -0.31
N TRP A 65 -6.97 -13.34 -1.44
CA TRP A 65 -8.30 -13.78 -1.88
C TRP A 65 -8.27 -14.10 -3.37
N ARG A 66 -8.39 -15.39 -3.69
CA ARG A 66 -8.34 -15.93 -5.07
C ARG A 66 -7.05 -15.48 -5.81
N LYS A 67 -7.19 -14.48 -6.67
CA LYS A 67 -6.17 -13.93 -7.56
C LYS A 67 -5.76 -12.52 -7.17
N THR A 68 -5.95 -12.18 -5.90
CA THR A 68 -5.79 -10.83 -5.39
C THR A 68 -5.13 -10.85 -4.03
N ILE A 69 -4.22 -9.91 -3.79
CA ILE A 69 -3.77 -9.58 -2.44
C ILE A 69 -4.49 -8.29 -2.05
N LEU A 70 -5.18 -8.34 -0.93
CA LEU A 70 -6.02 -7.27 -0.41
C LEU A 70 -5.40 -6.71 0.86
N ARG A 71 -5.62 -5.41 1.07
CA ARG A 71 -5.29 -4.70 2.29
C ARG A 71 -6.56 -4.08 2.88
N TYR A 72 -6.76 -4.30 4.17
CA TYR A 72 -7.88 -3.76 4.94
C TYR A 72 -7.38 -2.92 6.09
N THR A 73 -8.05 -1.81 6.39
CA THR A 73 -7.82 -1.13 7.67
C THR A 73 -8.28 -2.03 8.82
N LEU A 74 -7.70 -1.86 10.02
CA LEU A 74 -8.11 -2.63 11.20
C LEU A 74 -9.57 -2.38 11.63
N GLN A 75 -10.19 -1.32 11.11
CA GLN A 75 -11.61 -1.03 11.32
C GLN A 75 -12.52 -1.77 10.32
N GLY A 76 -11.95 -2.58 9.42
CA GLY A 76 -12.69 -3.33 8.40
C GLY A 76 -13.23 -2.47 7.26
N SER A 77 -12.99 -1.16 7.27
CA SER A 77 -13.39 -0.23 6.20
C SER A 77 -12.24 -0.02 5.20
N ASN A 78 -12.57 0.30 3.95
CA ASN A 78 -11.64 0.64 2.87
C ASN A 78 -10.71 -0.51 2.41
N GLU A 79 -11.26 -1.40 1.58
CA GLU A 79 -10.50 -2.41 0.84
C GLU A 79 -9.61 -1.75 -0.22
N ASP A 80 -8.32 -2.06 -0.18
CA ASP A 80 -7.37 -1.70 -1.23
C ASP A 80 -6.81 -2.98 -1.87
N ALA A 81 -7.09 -3.14 -3.15
CA ALA A 81 -6.59 -4.28 -3.92
C ALA A 81 -5.16 -3.98 -4.39
N LEU A 82 -4.20 -4.42 -3.57
CA LEU A 82 -2.77 -4.23 -3.74
C LEU A 82 -2.23 -4.90 -5.01
N ILE A 83 -2.59 -6.17 -5.23
CA ILE A 83 -2.28 -6.90 -6.47
C ILE A 83 -3.58 -7.43 -7.03
N LYS A 84 -3.88 -7.09 -8.28
CA LYS A 84 -4.99 -7.68 -9.03
C LYS A 84 -4.44 -8.66 -10.06
N ASN A 85 -5.18 -9.74 -10.29
CA ASN A 85 -4.85 -10.75 -11.30
C ASN A 85 -3.46 -11.40 -11.10
N THR A 86 -3.09 -11.65 -9.85
CA THR A 86 -2.01 -12.60 -9.57
C THR A 86 -2.53 -14.02 -9.76
N ALA A 87 -1.70 -14.94 -10.25
CA ALA A 87 -2.01 -16.36 -10.17
C ALA A 87 -2.26 -16.78 -8.71
N ALA A 88 -2.97 -17.89 -8.50
CA ALA A 88 -3.62 -18.22 -7.22
C ALA A 88 -2.65 -18.15 -6.02
N VAL A 89 -2.87 -17.14 -5.16
CA VAL A 89 -2.03 -16.89 -3.97
C VAL A 89 -2.56 -17.72 -2.82
N ILE A 90 -1.68 -18.50 -2.19
CA ILE A 90 -2.05 -19.38 -1.07
C ILE A 90 -1.63 -18.74 0.25
N SER A 91 -0.32 -18.57 0.46
CA SER A 91 0.23 -18.05 1.71
C SER A 91 0.94 -16.71 1.50
N ILE A 92 0.89 -15.84 2.50
CA ILE A 92 1.51 -14.51 2.50
C ILE A 92 2.20 -14.24 3.83
N ASP A 93 3.29 -13.48 3.79
CA ASP A 93 3.89 -12.88 4.98
C ASP A 93 4.67 -11.61 4.60
N TYR A 94 5.18 -10.85 5.56
CA TYR A 94 5.77 -9.55 5.32
C TYR A 94 6.98 -9.26 6.21
N HIS A 95 7.87 -8.39 5.71
CA HIS A 95 8.99 -7.84 6.45
C HIS A 95 8.75 -6.36 6.67
N LEU A 96 8.27 -5.98 7.87
CA LEU A 96 7.83 -4.62 8.17
C LEU A 96 8.94 -3.58 7.98
N LYS A 97 10.12 -3.85 8.55
CA LYS A 97 11.24 -2.89 8.55
C LYS A 97 11.80 -2.65 7.15
N LYS A 98 11.84 -3.68 6.31
CA LYS A 98 12.27 -3.57 4.90
C LYS A 98 11.14 -3.28 3.92
N ASN A 99 9.90 -3.24 4.42
CA ASN A 99 8.69 -2.96 3.66
C ASN A 99 8.50 -3.90 2.44
N PHE A 100 8.73 -5.21 2.65
CA PHE A 100 8.51 -6.26 1.65
C PHE A 100 7.31 -7.11 2.00
N ILE A 101 6.56 -7.55 0.97
CA ILE A 101 5.61 -8.65 1.06
C ILE A 101 6.18 -9.85 0.32
N PHE A 102 5.90 -11.03 0.86
CA PHE A 102 6.22 -12.32 0.29
C PHE A 102 4.92 -13.10 0.10
N TRP A 103 4.82 -13.85 -1.00
CA TRP A 103 3.65 -14.67 -1.25
C TRP A 103 4.00 -15.90 -2.08
N SER A 104 3.32 -17.00 -1.79
CA SER A 104 3.39 -18.21 -2.62
C SER A 104 2.38 -18.16 -3.75
N ASN A 105 2.75 -18.74 -4.89
CA ASN A 105 1.92 -18.84 -6.06
C ASN A 105 1.90 -20.29 -6.55
N ILE A 106 0.72 -20.92 -6.48
CA ILE A 106 0.57 -22.34 -6.81
C ILE A 106 0.56 -22.60 -8.32
N ASP A 107 0.01 -21.69 -9.13
CA ASP A 107 -0.02 -21.89 -10.59
C ASP A 107 1.39 -21.75 -11.20
N GLU A 108 2.24 -20.91 -10.58
CA GLU A 108 3.60 -20.60 -11.06
C GLU A 108 4.69 -21.38 -10.30
N HIS A 109 4.34 -22.17 -9.28
CA HIS A 109 5.23 -22.95 -8.42
C HIS A 109 6.41 -22.14 -7.84
N ARG A 110 6.14 -20.90 -7.40
CA ARG A 110 7.16 -19.94 -6.97
C ARG A 110 6.74 -19.16 -5.76
N ILE A 111 7.73 -18.77 -4.96
CA ILE A 111 7.59 -17.77 -3.90
C ILE A 111 8.13 -16.45 -4.44
N TYR A 112 7.31 -15.41 -4.34
CA TYR A 112 7.63 -14.06 -4.80
C TYR A 112 7.89 -13.13 -3.62
N ARG A 113 8.62 -12.05 -3.90
CA ARG A 113 8.78 -10.88 -3.04
C ARG A 113 8.61 -9.61 -3.85
N ALA A 114 7.97 -8.59 -3.28
CA ALA A 114 7.96 -7.23 -3.84
C ALA A 114 7.87 -6.16 -2.75
N PRO A 115 8.34 -4.92 -2.99
CA PRO A 115 8.12 -3.80 -2.08
C PRO A 115 6.63 -3.45 -1.96
N LEU A 116 6.15 -3.11 -0.76
CA LEU A 116 4.71 -2.91 -0.46
C LEU A 116 4.05 -1.65 -1.08
N GLY A 117 4.71 -1.00 -2.04
CA GLY A 117 4.14 0.06 -2.88
C GLY A 117 4.50 -0.07 -4.36
N GLN A 118 5.25 -1.12 -4.71
CA GLN A 118 5.76 -1.37 -6.06
C GLN A 118 5.60 -2.85 -6.41
N LEU A 119 4.38 -3.35 -6.27
CA LEU A 119 4.09 -4.78 -6.34
C LEU A 119 4.31 -5.39 -7.74
N ASN A 120 4.34 -4.55 -8.77
CA ASN A 120 4.73 -4.95 -10.13
C ASN A 120 6.22 -5.30 -10.23
N ASN A 121 7.06 -4.80 -9.32
CA ASN A 121 8.49 -5.11 -9.24
C ASN A 121 8.71 -6.38 -8.39
N LYS A 122 8.09 -7.48 -8.81
CA LYS A 122 8.20 -8.78 -8.12
C LYS A 122 9.48 -9.51 -8.50
N THR A 123 10.13 -10.11 -7.52
CA THR A 123 11.31 -10.97 -7.68
C THR A 123 11.00 -12.37 -7.21
N VAL A 124 11.54 -13.38 -7.88
CA VAL A 124 11.44 -14.78 -7.45
C VAL A 124 12.42 -15.01 -6.31
N VAL A 125 11.94 -15.55 -5.19
CA VAL A 125 12.76 -15.87 -4.02
C VAL A 125 13.15 -17.35 -4.03
N ALA A 126 12.20 -18.23 -4.33
CA ALA A 126 12.40 -19.66 -4.38
C ALA A 126 11.44 -20.32 -5.38
N VAL A 127 11.81 -21.53 -5.83
CA VAL A 127 10.89 -22.45 -6.51
C VAL A 127 10.28 -23.34 -5.44
N ALA A 128 8.95 -23.44 -5.43
CA ALA A 128 8.20 -24.23 -4.47
C ALA A 128 6.99 -24.85 -5.19
N GLU A 129 7.04 -26.17 -5.42
CA GLU A 129 5.98 -26.89 -6.14
C GLU A 129 4.64 -26.77 -5.40
N GLN A 130 4.67 -26.93 -4.09
CA GLN A 130 3.56 -26.66 -3.19
C GLN A 130 4.06 -25.79 -2.04
N CYS A 131 3.26 -24.81 -1.64
CA CYS A 131 3.58 -23.93 -0.54
C CYS A 131 2.29 -23.51 0.16
N ASP A 132 1.95 -24.25 1.22
CA ASP A 132 0.72 -24.06 1.99
C ASP A 132 0.93 -23.07 3.16
N GLY A 133 2.18 -22.93 3.61
CA GLY A 133 2.59 -22.03 4.68
C GLY A 133 3.86 -21.26 4.34
N LEU A 134 3.92 -19.99 4.76
CA LEU A 134 5.06 -19.10 4.63
C LEU A 134 5.24 -18.34 5.95
N ALA A 135 6.49 -18.20 6.40
CA ALA A 135 6.85 -17.42 7.57
C ALA A 135 8.15 -16.62 7.34
N VAL A 136 8.18 -15.35 7.72
CA VAL A 136 9.32 -14.44 7.60
C VAL A 136 9.93 -14.20 8.98
N ASP A 137 11.18 -14.58 9.14
CA ASP A 137 12.01 -14.15 10.26
C ASP A 137 12.65 -12.81 9.93
N TRP A 138 12.03 -11.74 10.40
CA TRP A 138 12.47 -10.37 10.14
C TRP A 138 13.75 -9.98 10.90
N LEU A 139 14.17 -10.75 11.92
CA LEU A 139 15.39 -10.49 12.68
C LEU A 139 16.62 -11.03 11.95
N HIS A 140 16.50 -12.24 11.40
CA HIS A 140 17.60 -12.91 10.70
C HIS A 140 17.54 -12.77 9.18
N ASP A 141 16.49 -12.12 8.66
CA ASP A 141 16.28 -11.93 7.22
C ASP A 141 16.15 -13.25 6.43
N VAL A 142 15.50 -14.24 7.05
CA VAL A 142 15.28 -15.58 6.49
C VAL A 142 13.78 -15.81 6.29
N ILE A 143 13.42 -16.64 5.32
CA ILE A 143 12.05 -17.13 5.13
C ILE A 143 11.98 -18.64 5.26
N TYR A 144 10.85 -19.14 5.76
CA TYR A 144 10.53 -20.55 5.92
C TYR A 144 9.23 -20.86 5.19
N TRP A 145 9.12 -22.03 4.58
CA TRP A 145 7.91 -22.48 3.88
C TRP A 145 7.72 -23.99 4.02
N THR A 146 6.48 -24.46 3.79
CA THR A 146 6.07 -25.87 3.82
C THR A 146 5.40 -26.28 2.53
#